data_AF-A0A920EEB2-F1
#
_entry.id   AF-A0A920EEB2-F1
#
_cell.length_a   1.000
_cell.length_b   1.000
_cell.length_c   1.000
_cell.angle_alpha   90.00
_cell.angle_beta   90.00
_cell.angle_gamma   90.00
#
_symmetry.space_group_name_H-M   'P 1'
#
loop_
_entity.id
_entity.type
_entity.pdbx_description
1 polymer ?
#
loop_
_entity_poly.entity_id
_entity_poly.type
_entity_poly.pdbx_seq_one_letter_code
_entity_poly.pdbx_strand_id
1 'polypeptide(L)'
;MMILLTELSTQQLTITVDDANSDDNFDAVADQTVSVSTTDDDVAGFTVSEPDGSTTVTEAGDTDTFTVVLNAQPDSDVVLSITSSDTGEATVTSPLLRLHLLTGIQHRS
;
A
#
# COMPACT_ATOMS: atom_id res chain seq x y z
N MET A 1 14.07 12.18 14.29
CA MET A 1 12.79 11.69 14.85
C MET A 1 11.83 11.58 13.68
N MET A 2 11.61 10.36 13.17
CA MET A 2 10.62 10.10 12.12
C MET A 2 9.23 10.06 12.80
N ILE A 3 8.29 10.88 12.35
CA ILE A 3 6.91 10.85 12.85
C ILE A 3 6.16 9.80 12.03
N LEU A 4 5.61 8.79 12.70
CA LEU A 4 4.68 7.84 12.09
C LEU A 4 3.36 8.59 11.85
N LEU A 5 2.98 8.82 10.60
CA LEU A 5 1.67 9.35 10.23
C LEU A 5 0.74 8.14 10.12
N THR A 6 -0.11 7.91 11.12
CA THR A 6 -1.19 6.92 11.02
C THR A 6 -2.33 7.54 10.19
N GLU A 7 -2.73 6.90 9.11
CA GLU A 7 -3.89 7.34 8.33
C GLU A 7 -5.18 6.82 8.98
N LEU A 8 -6.22 7.66 9.06
CA LEU A 8 -7.49 7.30 9.71
C LEU A 8 -8.58 7.12 8.65
N SER A 9 -9.11 5.90 8.51
CA SER A 9 -10.24 5.62 7.63
C SER A 9 -11.53 5.53 8.46
N THR A 10 -12.57 6.28 8.07
CA THR A 10 -13.85 6.34 8.81
C THR A 10 -15.02 5.89 7.95
N GLN A 11 -15.71 4.85 8.40
CA GLN A 11 -16.88 4.28 7.74
C GLN A 11 -18.14 4.49 8.61
N GLN A 12 -19.29 4.69 7.97
CA GLN A 12 -20.59 4.68 8.65
C GLN A 12 -21.26 3.31 8.52
N LEU A 13 -21.75 2.81 9.65
CA LEU A 13 -22.67 1.69 9.72
C LEU A 13 -24.07 2.23 10.01
N THR A 14 -25.04 1.86 9.18
CA THR A 14 -26.46 2.16 9.41
C THR A 14 -27.12 0.92 9.99
N ILE A 15 -27.82 1.10 11.11
CA ILE A 15 -28.66 0.10 11.74
C ILE A 15 -30.10 0.51 11.46
N THR A 16 -30.84 -0.37 10.79
CA THR A 16 -32.24 -0.18 10.42
C THR A 16 -33.09 -1.30 10.99
N VAL A 17 -34.38 -1.05 11.17
CA VAL A 17 -35.37 -2.11 11.40
C VAL A 17 -35.64 -2.79 10.04
N ASP A 18 -35.90 -4.10 10.06
CA ASP A 18 -36.35 -4.83 8.88
C ASP A 18 -37.87 -4.92 8.90
N ASP A 19 -38.52 -3.90 8.35
CA ASP A 19 -39.97 -3.69 8.41
C ASP A 19 -40.75 -4.91 7.90
N ALA A 20 -40.26 -5.57 6.84
CA ALA A 20 -40.97 -6.69 6.22
C ALA A 20 -40.98 -7.97 7.08
N ASN A 21 -40.05 -8.09 8.03
CA ASN A 21 -39.82 -9.31 8.81
C ASN A 21 -39.89 -9.08 10.32
N SER A 22 -40.36 -7.91 10.77
CA SER A 22 -40.46 -7.56 12.19
C SER A 22 -41.85 -6.99 12.55
N ASP A 23 -42.00 -6.43 13.74
CA ASP A 23 -43.29 -5.94 14.27
C ASP A 23 -43.59 -4.54 13.72
N ASP A 24 -44.71 -4.39 13.01
CA ASP A 24 -45.18 -3.15 12.38
C ASP A 24 -45.17 -1.91 13.31
N ASN A 25 -45.27 -2.09 14.63
CA ASN A 25 -45.19 -0.97 15.57
C ASN A 25 -43.81 -0.29 15.59
N PHE A 26 -42.78 -0.94 15.05
CA PHE A 26 -41.42 -0.42 14.98
C PHE A 26 -41.05 0.17 13.60
N ASP A 27 -41.93 0.10 12.59
CA ASP A 27 -41.68 0.61 11.23
C ASP A 27 -41.38 2.12 11.20
N ALA A 28 -41.87 2.87 12.18
CA ALA A 28 -41.64 4.32 12.27
C ALA A 28 -40.33 4.68 13.00
N VAL A 29 -39.57 3.69 13.50
CA VAL A 29 -38.31 3.94 14.20
C VAL A 29 -37.25 4.40 13.19
N ALA A 30 -36.64 5.55 13.47
CA ALA A 30 -35.60 6.10 12.62
C ALA A 30 -34.30 5.28 12.69
N ASP A 31 -33.67 5.09 11.53
CA ASP A 31 -32.35 4.50 11.39
C ASP A 31 -31.31 5.18 12.28
N GLN A 32 -30.36 4.39 12.77
CA GLN A 32 -29.26 4.87 13.59
C GLN A 32 -27.95 4.69 12.83
N THR A 33 -27.09 5.70 12.87
CA THR A 33 -25.75 5.63 12.24
C THR A 33 -24.66 5.60 13.31
N VAL A 34 -23.72 4.67 13.18
CA VAL A 34 -22.53 4.57 14.01
C VAL A 34 -21.30 4.77 13.13
N SER A 35 -20.39 5.64 13.56
CA SER A 35 -19.09 5.81 12.90
C SER A 35 -18.09 4.83 13.46
N VAL A 36 -17.38 4.12 12.58
CA VAL A 36 -16.28 3.21 12.92
C VAL A 36 -15.04 3.70 12.22
N SER A 37 -13.97 3.90 12.98
CA SER A 37 -12.68 4.31 12.44
C SER A 37 -11.65 3.21 12.58
N THR A 38 -10.84 2.99 11.54
CA THR A 38 -9.65 2.14 11.58
C THR A 38 -8.42 3.02 11.38
N THR A 39 -7.38 2.77 12.18
CA THR A 39 -6.05 3.35 11.97
C THR A 39 -5.26 2.43 11.07
N ASP A 40 -4.74 2.97 9.98
CA ASP A 40 -3.64 2.35 9.24
C ASP A 40 -2.33 2.64 9.99
N ASP A 41 -1.63 1.58 10.39
CA ASP A 41 -0.36 1.65 11.10
C ASP A 41 0.84 1.22 10.23
N ASP A 42 0.61 1.02 8.92
CA ASP A 42 1.68 0.78 7.97
C ASP A 42 2.62 1.99 7.86
N VAL A 43 3.93 1.72 7.90
CA VAL A 43 4.96 2.77 7.81
C VAL A 43 5.39 2.95 6.37
N ALA A 44 5.17 4.13 5.80
CA ALA A 44 5.67 4.48 4.47
C ALA A 44 7.19 4.24 4.36
N GLY A 45 7.59 3.53 3.31
CA GLY A 45 8.98 3.19 3.05
C GLY A 45 9.12 2.20 1.89
N PHE A 46 10.37 1.87 1.58
CA PHE A 46 10.70 0.81 0.64
C PHE A 46 11.91 0.04 1.14
N THR A 47 12.00 -1.22 0.75
CA THR A 47 13.14 -2.09 1.04
C THR A 47 13.78 -2.53 -0.27
N VAL A 48 15.10 -2.47 -0.33
CA VAL A 48 15.90 -3.02 -1.42
C VAL A 48 16.47 -4.36 -0.96
N SER A 49 16.33 -5.40 -1.78
CA SER A 49 16.92 -6.71 -1.50
C SER A 49 17.76 -7.16 -2.69
N GLU A 50 19.01 -7.49 -2.38
CA GLU A 50 20.02 -8.03 -3.28
C GLU A 50 20.14 -9.53 -2.96
N PRO A 51 19.86 -10.45 -3.91
CA PRO A 51 19.80 -11.88 -3.66
C PRO A 51 21.05 -12.45 -2.98
N ASP A 52 22.22 -11.91 -3.35
CA ASP A 52 23.53 -12.33 -2.85
C ASP A 52 24.13 -11.36 -1.81
N GLY A 53 23.32 -10.41 -1.32
CA GLY A 53 23.73 -9.41 -0.32
C GLY A 53 24.59 -8.26 -0.86
N SER A 54 24.82 -8.23 -2.17
CA SER A 54 25.43 -7.11 -2.90
C SER A 54 25.03 -7.15 -4.37
N THR A 55 24.95 -5.99 -5.01
CA THR A 55 24.89 -5.88 -6.47
C THR A 55 26.30 -5.74 -7.06
N THR A 56 26.78 -6.73 -7.82
CA THR A 56 28.10 -6.70 -8.48
C THR A 56 28.00 -7.08 -9.95
N VAL A 57 28.58 -6.25 -10.81
CA VAL A 57 28.70 -6.51 -12.25
C VAL A 57 30.16 -6.39 -12.67
N THR A 58 30.55 -7.09 -13.72
CA THR A 58 31.91 -7.01 -14.28
C THR A 58 31.90 -6.34 -15.65
N GLU A 59 33.05 -5.82 -16.07
CA GLU A 59 33.26 -5.25 -17.41
C GLU A 59 33.02 -6.28 -18.54
N ALA A 60 32.90 -7.57 -18.23
CA ALA A 60 32.58 -8.62 -19.20
C ALA A 60 31.10 -8.59 -19.64
N GLY A 61 30.28 -7.68 -19.11
CA GLY A 61 28.88 -7.52 -19.48
C GLY A 61 27.91 -8.33 -18.62
N ASP A 62 28.27 -8.58 -17.37
CA ASP A 62 27.38 -9.23 -16.42
C ASP A 62 26.20 -8.33 -16.05
N THR A 63 25.08 -8.97 -15.70
CA THR A 63 23.91 -8.30 -15.14
C THR A 63 23.62 -8.86 -13.77
N ASP A 64 23.30 -7.97 -12.84
CA ASP A 64 22.81 -8.34 -11.53
C ASP A 64 21.41 -7.77 -11.31
N THR A 65 20.66 -8.38 -10.41
CA THR A 65 19.27 -8.03 -10.13
C THR A 65 19.09 -7.76 -8.64
N PHE A 66 18.49 -6.62 -8.33
CA PHE A 66 17.94 -6.34 -7.01
C PHE A 66 16.43 -6.14 -7.13
N THR A 67 15.74 -6.26 -6.01
CA THR A 67 14.29 -6.05 -5.92
C THR A 67 14.00 -4.84 -5.04
N VAL A 68 12.88 -4.16 -5.33
CA VAL A 68 12.37 -3.06 -4.51
C VAL A 68 10.92 -3.34 -4.16
N VAL A 69 10.59 -3.26 -2.88
CA VAL A 69 9.24 -3.52 -2.33
C VAL A 69 8.84 -2.34 -1.46
N LEU A 70 7.60 -1.86 -1.60
CA LEU A 70 7.05 -0.85 -0.70
C LEU A 70 6.67 -1.51 0.63
N ASN A 71 7.01 -0.85 1.74
CA ASN A 71 6.76 -1.35 3.09
C ASN A 71 5.33 -1.10 3.58
N ALA A 72 4.57 -0.25 2.86
CA ALA A 72 3.18 0.11 3.13
C ALA A 72 2.41 0.11 1.81
N GLN A 73 1.09 -0.14 1.88
CA GLN A 73 0.21 0.03 0.73
C GLN A 73 0.10 1.53 0.39
N PRO A 74 0.45 1.97 -0.84
CA PRO A 74 0.28 3.37 -1.20
C PRO A 74 -1.15 3.67 -1.67
N ASP A 75 -1.70 4.82 -1.28
CA ASP A 75 -2.99 5.33 -1.77
C ASP A 75 -2.96 5.87 -3.21
N SER A 76 -1.75 6.12 -3.73
CA SER A 76 -1.52 6.65 -5.08
C SER A 76 -0.19 6.15 -5.64
N ASP A 77 0.10 6.44 -6.91
CA ASP A 77 1.30 5.94 -7.56
C ASP A 77 2.58 6.37 -6.81
N VAL A 78 3.45 5.40 -6.51
CA VAL A 78 4.81 5.67 -6.04
C VAL A 78 5.77 5.59 -7.20
N VAL A 79 6.54 6.66 -7.41
CA VAL A 79 7.57 6.75 -8.46
C VAL A 79 8.95 6.72 -7.82
N LEU A 80 9.74 5.71 -8.15
CA LEU A 80 11.13 5.58 -7.70
C LEU A 80 12.07 5.90 -8.86
N SER A 81 13.00 6.83 -8.63
CA SER A 81 14.10 7.13 -9.56
C SER A 81 15.35 6.35 -9.18
N ILE A 82 15.89 5.59 -10.12
CA ILE A 82 17.13 4.83 -9.93
C ILE A 82 18.18 5.38 -10.89
N THR A 83 19.33 5.77 -10.36
CA THR A 83 20.44 6.35 -11.13
C THR A 83 21.73 5.64 -10.79
N SER A 84 22.56 5.38 -11.81
CA SER A 84 23.96 5.04 -11.59
C SER A 84 24.79 6.32 -11.50
N SER A 85 25.75 6.35 -10.57
CA SER A 85 26.72 7.43 -10.48
C SER A 85 27.76 7.39 -11.60
N ASP A 86 27.95 6.22 -12.21
CA ASP A 86 28.85 6.01 -13.35
C ASP A 86 28.18 5.09 -14.38
N THR A 87 27.55 5.71 -15.38
CA THR A 87 26.90 4.98 -16.47
C THR A 87 27.87 4.41 -17.49
N GLY A 88 29.17 4.74 -17.42
CA GLY A 88 30.21 4.07 -18.20
C GLY A 88 30.50 2.67 -17.66
N GLU A 89 30.36 2.49 -16.35
CA GLU A 89 30.62 1.24 -15.63
C GLU A 89 29.36 0.38 -15.45
N ALA A 90 28.24 0.99 -15.05
CA ALA A 90 27.00 0.27 -14.80
C ALA A 90 25.77 1.08 -15.19
N THR A 91 24.81 0.44 -15.85
CA THR A 91 23.53 1.05 -16.22
C THR A 91 22.37 0.33 -15.56
N VAL A 92 21.25 1.04 -15.40
CA VAL A 92 20.02 0.50 -14.81
C VAL A 92 18.98 0.35 -15.91
N THR A 93 18.45 -0.85 -16.08
CA THR A 93 17.50 -1.17 -17.16
C THR A 93 16.16 -0.44 -17.01
N SER A 94 15.74 -0.19 -15.77
CA SER A 94 14.47 0.48 -15.44
C SER A 94 14.72 1.65 -14.49
N PRO A 95 15.11 2.83 -15.00
CA PRO A 95 15.46 3.99 -14.16
C PRO A 95 14.24 4.61 -13.45
N LEU A 96 13.03 4.23 -13.88
CA LEU A 96 11.78 4.63 -13.25
C LEU A 96 10.94 3.40 -12.96
N LEU A 97 10.65 3.16 -11.69
CA LEU A 97 9.67 2.16 -11.26
C LEU A 97 8.41 2.89 -10.83
N ARG A 98 7.28 2.54 -11.44
CA ARG A 98 5.94 2.92 -10.98
C ARG A 98 5.31 1.70 -10.32
N LEU A 99 5.13 1.75 -9.01
CA LEU A 99 4.39 0.73 -8.28
C LEU A 99 2.96 1.23 -8.02
N HIS A 100 2.00 0.41 -8.47
CA HIS A 100 0.57 0.55 -8.23
C HIS A 100 0.06 -0.81 -7.75
N LEU A 101 -0.91 -0.87 -6.83
CA LEU A 101 -1.51 -2.15 -6.47
C LEU A 101 -2.29 -2.74 -7.66
N LEU A 102 -1.92 -3.93 -8.11
CA LEU A 102 -2.89 -4.79 -8.81
C LEU A 102 -3.94 -5.14 -7.76
N THR A 103 -5.16 -4.61 -7.90
CA THR A 103 -6.27 -4.83 -6.97
C THR A 103 -6.45 -6.32 -6.68
N GLY A 104 -5.95 -6.75 -5.52
CA GLY A 104 -6.25 -8.02 -4.87
C GLY A 104 -7.01 -7.70 -3.59
N ILE A 105 -8.17 -8.33 -3.45
CA ILE A 105 -9.11 -8.23 -2.33
C ILE A 105 -8.38 -8.08 -0.99
N GLN A 106 -8.55 -6.94 -0.32
CA GLN A 106 -8.00 -6.74 1.02
C GLN A 106 -8.79 -7.58 2.03
N HIS A 107 -8.04 -8.33 2.83
CA HIS A 107 -8.50 -9.09 3.97
C HIS A 107 -9.06 -8.12 5.02
N ARG A 108 -10.35 -8.25 5.33
CA ARG A 108 -10.90 -7.70 6.58
C ARG A 108 -10.62 -8.68 7.70
N SER A 109 -9.43 -8.57 8.32
CA SER A 109 -9.20 -8.72 9.77
C SER A 109 -7.73 -8.56 10.11
#